data_AF-A0A5C9BHL4-F1
#
_entry.id   AF-A0A5C9BHL4-F1
#
_cell.length_a   1.000
_cell.length_b   1.000
_cell.length_c   1.000
_cell.angle_alpha   90.00
_cell.angle_beta   90.00
_cell.angle_gamma   90.00
#
_symmetry.space_group_name_H-M   'P 1'
#
loop_
_entity.id
_entity.type
_entity.pdbx_description
1 polymer ?
#
loop_
_entity_poly.entity_id
_entity_poly.type
_entity_poly.pdbx_seq_one_letter_code
_entity_poly.pdbx_strand_id
1 'polypeptide(L)'
;GASCDTPEYNKEFADELMLDFPLLSDPSRKTAKEYGLVADDKGFPKRWTVYVGKEGKIAFIDKEVKAAAHADAILKKLAELKVEKAEKK
;
A
#
# COMPACT_ATOMS: atom_id res chain seq x y z
N GLY A 1 0.12 0.85 -4.95
CA GLY A 1 -0.82 0.97 -3.79
C GLY A 1 -1.74 -0.23 -3.74
N ALA A 2 -2.67 -0.31 -2.78
CA ALA A 2 -3.70 -1.35 -2.77
C ALA A 2 -5.05 -0.78 -2.29
N SER A 3 -6.16 -1.26 -2.87
CA SER A 3 -7.52 -0.89 -2.46
C SER A 3 -8.48 -2.08 -2.55
N CYS A 4 -9.67 -1.94 -1.97
CA CYS A 4 -10.73 -2.95 -2.07
C CYS A 4 -11.64 -2.76 -3.29
N ASP A 5 -11.25 -1.88 -4.22
CA ASP A 5 -12.01 -1.60 -5.44
C ASP A 5 -11.77 -2.67 -6.50
N THR A 6 -12.63 -2.70 -7.52
CA THR A 6 -12.49 -3.65 -8.61
C THR A 6 -11.24 -3.36 -9.47
N PRO A 7 -10.69 -4.36 -10.17
CA PRO A 7 -9.58 -4.15 -11.09
C PRO A 7 -9.85 -3.07 -12.14
N GLU A 8 -11.09 -2.99 -12.62
CA GLU A 8 -11.50 -2.02 -13.63
C GLU A 8 -11.40 -0.60 -13.09
N TYR A 9 -11.95 -0.35 -11.88
CA TYR A 9 -11.90 0.98 -11.26
C TYR A 9 -10.47 1.41 -10.92
N ASN A 10 -9.66 0.48 -10.40
CA ASN A 10 -8.26 0.76 -10.12
C ASN A 10 -7.44 1.04 -11.38
N LYS A 11 -7.79 0.40 -12.49
CA LYS A 11 -7.16 0.68 -13.78
C LYS A 11 -7.53 2.07 -14.27
N GLU A 12 -8.81 2.43 -14.28
CA GLU A 12 -9.27 3.78 -14.65
C GLU A 12 -8.58 4.84 -13.79
N PHE A 13 -8.52 4.64 -12.48
CA PHE A 13 -7.85 5.56 -11.55
C PHE A 13 -6.34 5.67 -11.80
N ALA A 14 -5.66 4.56 -12.12
CA ALA A 14 -4.25 4.57 -12.46
C ALA A 14 -3.99 5.30 -13.79
N ASP A 15 -4.87 5.13 -14.78
CA ASP A 15 -4.79 5.78 -16.07
C ASP A 15 -5.06 7.30 -15.95
N GLU A 16 -6.09 7.70 -15.19
CA GLU A 16 -6.44 9.11 -14.93
C GLU A 16 -5.33 9.88 -14.21
N LEU A 17 -4.69 9.24 -13.23
CA LEU A 17 -3.59 9.84 -12.46
C LEU A 17 -2.21 9.59 -13.05
N MET A 18 -2.12 8.88 -14.18
CA MET A 18 -0.87 8.48 -14.84
C MET A 18 0.13 7.87 -13.86
N LEU A 19 -0.34 6.93 -13.02
CA LEU A 19 0.49 6.29 -12.02
C LEU A 19 1.55 5.40 -12.69
N ASP A 20 2.81 5.56 -12.30
CA ASP A 20 3.95 4.79 -12.79
C ASP A 20 4.20 3.50 -11.96
N PHE A 21 3.25 3.14 -11.10
CA PHE A 21 3.34 1.97 -10.23
C PHE A 21 2.06 1.12 -10.24
N PRO A 22 2.16 -0.20 -10.00
CA PRO A 22 1.00 -1.06 -9.96
C PRO A 22 0.08 -0.74 -8.77
N LEU A 23 -1.23 -0.77 -9.03
CA LEU A 23 -2.30 -0.67 -8.04
C LEU A 23 -2.96 -2.04 -7.87
N LEU A 24 -2.90 -2.60 -6.66
CA LEU A 24 -3.44 -3.92 -6.36
C LEU A 24 -4.91 -3.81 -5.94
N SER A 25 -5.77 -4.59 -6.59
CA SER A 25 -7.20 -4.69 -6.25
C SER A 25 -7.47 -5.90 -5.37
N ASP A 26 -8.16 -5.71 -4.25
CA ASP A 26 -8.70 -6.76 -3.38
C ASP A 26 -10.23 -6.60 -3.20
N PRO A 27 -11.05 -6.89 -4.23
CA PRO A 27 -12.51 -6.77 -4.15
C PRO A 27 -13.12 -7.68 -3.09
N SER A 28 -12.45 -8.80 -2.81
CA SER A 28 -12.85 -9.78 -1.80
C SER A 28 -12.59 -9.33 -0.37
N ARG A 29 -11.79 -8.26 -0.18
CA ARG A 29 -11.30 -7.76 1.11
C ARG A 29 -10.53 -8.80 1.92
N LYS A 30 -10.13 -9.93 1.32
CA LYS A 30 -9.47 -11.03 2.02
C LYS A 30 -8.10 -10.61 2.51
N THR A 31 -7.28 -10.03 1.63
CA THR A 31 -5.95 -9.53 1.99
C THR A 31 -6.08 -8.38 2.98
N ALA A 32 -7.02 -7.46 2.77
CA ALA A 32 -7.24 -6.36 3.69
C ALA A 32 -7.63 -6.83 5.11
N LYS A 33 -8.40 -7.92 5.23
CA LYS A 33 -8.73 -8.56 6.51
C LYS A 33 -7.53 -9.27 7.15
N GLU A 34 -6.75 -10.02 6.37
CA GLU A 34 -5.56 -10.73 6.89
C GLU A 34 -4.49 -9.76 7.43
N TYR A 35 -4.36 -8.57 6.82
CA TYR A 35 -3.50 -7.51 7.33
C TYR A 35 -4.13 -6.68 8.47
N GLY A 36 -5.38 -6.97 8.87
CA GLY A 36 -6.10 -6.25 9.90
C GLY A 36 -6.49 -4.81 9.52
N LEU A 37 -6.51 -4.49 8.23
CA LEU A 37 -6.85 -3.18 7.69
C LEU A 37 -8.35 -2.93 7.67
N VAL A 38 -9.15 -3.99 7.54
CA VAL A 38 -10.62 -3.95 7.50
C VAL A 38 -11.16 -4.80 8.63
N ALA A 39 -12.01 -4.23 9.49
CA ALA A 39 -12.62 -4.94 10.61
C ALA A 39 -13.88 -5.73 10.21
N ASP A 40 -14.56 -5.33 9.14
CA ASP A 40 -15.86 -5.85 8.73
C ASP A 40 -16.07 -5.75 7.20
N ASP A 41 -16.92 -6.61 6.63
CA ASP A 41 -17.19 -6.68 5.19
C ASP A 41 -17.77 -5.41 4.55
N LYS A 42 -18.16 -4.41 5.35
CA LYS A 42 -18.70 -3.13 4.87
C LYS A 42 -17.75 -1.96 5.14
N GLY A 43 -16.72 -2.14 5.94
CA GLY A 43 -15.75 -1.11 6.31
C GLY A 43 -14.74 -0.81 5.21
N PHE A 44 -14.24 0.42 5.21
CA PHE A 44 -13.12 0.82 4.35
C PHE A 44 -11.79 0.37 4.98
N PRO A 45 -10.79 -0.01 4.18
CA PRO A 45 -9.46 -0.30 4.70
C PRO A 45 -8.87 0.93 5.38
N LYS A 46 -8.30 0.74 6.57
CA LYS A 46 -7.52 1.77 7.25
C LYS A 46 -6.33 2.16 6.37
N ARG A 47 -6.01 3.45 6.33
CA ARG A 47 -4.85 3.97 5.61
C ARG A 47 -3.57 3.63 6.36
N TRP A 48 -3.02 2.45 6.12
CA TRP A 48 -1.76 1.99 6.70
C TRP A 48 -0.74 1.72 5.59
N THR A 49 0.53 1.78 5.95
CA THR A 49 1.64 1.37 5.07
C THR A 49 2.34 0.18 5.69
N VAL A 50 2.39 -0.91 4.95
CA VAL A 50 3.10 -2.12 5.38
C VAL A 50 4.39 -2.21 4.57
N TYR A 51 5.51 -2.27 5.28
CA TYR A 51 6.83 -2.48 4.69
C TYR A 51 7.14 -3.97 4.76
N VAL A 52 7.22 -4.63 3.61
CA VAL A 52 7.49 -6.07 3.49
C VAL A 52 8.88 -6.26 2.90
N GLY A 53 9.73 -7.03 3.58
CA GLY A 53 11.07 -7.36 3.10
C GLY A 53 11.06 -8.37 1.95
N LYS A 54 12.21 -8.54 1.29
CA LYS A 54 12.37 -9.51 0.16
C LYS A 54 12.03 -10.96 0.55
N GLU A 55 12.16 -11.31 1.82
CA GLU A 55 11.78 -12.63 2.37
C GLU A 55 10.27 -12.79 2.63
N GLY A 56 9.44 -11.79 2.33
CA GLY A 56 8.00 -11.81 2.61
C GLY A 56 7.64 -11.53 4.07
N LYS A 57 8.62 -11.13 4.90
CA LYS A 57 8.39 -10.75 6.31
C LYS A 57 8.03 -9.28 6.43
N ILE A 58 7.08 -8.96 7.31
CA ILE A 58 6.73 -7.57 7.62
C ILE A 58 7.86 -6.95 8.46
N ALA A 59 8.51 -5.93 7.92
CA ALA A 59 9.55 -5.17 8.59
C ALA A 59 8.95 -4.07 9.49
N PHE A 60 7.88 -3.41 9.02
CA PHE A 60 7.21 -2.34 9.75
C PHE A 60 5.77 -2.16 9.28
N ILE A 61 4.89 -1.72 10.19
CA ILE A 61 3.53 -1.31 9.87
C ILE A 61 3.35 0.11 10.37
N ASP A 62 3.21 1.05 9.45
CA ASP A 62 2.84 2.43 9.74
C ASP A 62 1.33 2.57 9.76
N LYS A 63 0.78 2.94 10.92
CA LYS A 63 -0.67 3.12 11.13
C LYS A 63 -1.09 4.59 11.11
N GLU A 64 -0.15 5.52 11.11
CA GLU A 64 -0.40 6.97 11.17
C GLU A 64 -0.06 7.64 9.83
N VAL A 65 -0.66 7.13 8.76
CA VAL A 65 -0.40 7.65 7.41
C VAL A 65 -1.14 8.97 7.19
N LYS A 66 -0.37 10.04 6.93
CA LYS A 66 -0.90 11.33 6.49
C LYS A 66 -0.65 11.49 5.00
N ALA A 67 -1.70 11.44 4.19
CA ALA A 67 -1.61 11.45 2.72
C ALA A 67 -0.70 12.56 2.16
N ALA A 68 -0.78 13.77 2.72
CA ALA A 68 0.01 14.92 2.28
C ALA A 68 1.53 14.79 2.50
N ALA A 69 1.96 14.03 3.52
CA ALA A 69 3.36 13.84 3.88
C ALA A 69 3.81 12.38 3.72
N HIS A 70 3.02 11.58 3.02
CA HIS A 70 3.19 10.14 2.97
C HIS A 70 4.45 9.75 2.19
N ALA A 71 4.72 10.42 1.07
CA ALA A 71 5.90 10.18 0.26
C ALA A 71 7.20 10.39 1.07
N ASP A 72 7.32 11.51 1.78
CA ASP A 72 8.48 11.80 2.62
C ASP A 72 8.62 10.82 3.79
N ALA A 73 7.50 10.44 4.43
CA ALA A 73 7.49 9.46 5.50
C ALA A 73 7.99 8.08 5.01
N ILE A 74 7.58 7.65 3.82
CA ILE A 74 8.06 6.42 3.19
C ILE A 74 9.57 6.51 2.94
N LEU A 75 10.05 7.58 2.31
CA LEU A 75 11.48 7.74 2.00
C LEU A 75 12.33 7.70 3.27
N LYS A 76 11.90 8.39 4.32
CA LYS A 76 12.59 8.37 5.62
C LYS A 76 12.58 6.97 6.23
N LYS A 77 11.45 6.26 6.17
CA LYS A 77 11.34 4.91 6.75
C LYS A 77 12.17 3.88 5.98
N LEU A 78 12.20 3.96 4.66
CA LEU A 78 13.06 3.12 3.82
C LEU A 78 14.55 3.36 4.12
N ALA A 79 14.94 4.62 4.37
CA ALA A 79 16.31 4.95 4.79
C ALA A 79 16.65 4.37 6.18
N GLU A 80 15.74 4.47 7.15
CA GLU A 80 15.90 3.84 8.48
C GLU A 80 16.01 2.31 8.39
N LEU A 81 15.23 1.69 7.51
CA LEU A 81 15.22 0.25 7.27
C LEU A 81 16.43 -0.24 6.45
N LYS A 82 17.32 0.67 6.02
CA LYS A 82 18.52 0.38 5.20
C LYS A 82 18.21 -0.46 3.96
N VAL A 83 17.05 -0.22 3.34
CA VAL A 83 16.64 -0.95 2.14
C VAL A 83 17.58 -0.57 0.99
N GLU A 84 18.11 -1.57 0.30
CA GLU A 84 18.87 -1.34 -0.94
C GLU A 84 17.97 -0.59 -1.94
N LYS A 85 18.48 0.51 -2.51
CA LYS A 85 17.73 1.26 -3.51
C LYS A 85 17.41 0.31 -4.67
N ALA A 86 16.13 0.16 -4.99
CA ALA A 86 15.73 -0.59 -6.16
C ALA A 86 16.34 0.07 -7.40
N GLU A 87 17.04 -0.71 -8.22
CA GLU A 87 17.50 -0.26 -9.53
C GLU A 87 16.28 0.16 -10.35
N LYS A 88 16.31 1.38 -10.89
CA LYS A 88 15.27 1.85 -11.81
C LYS A 88 15.26 0.90 -13.02
N LYS A 89 14.13 0.21 -13.21
CA LYS A 89 13.85 -0.50 -14.45
C LYS A 89 13.10 0.42 -15.41
#